data_AF-A0A846X9U2-F1
#
_entry.id   AF-A0A846X9U2-F1
#
_cell.length_a   1.000
_cell.length_b   1.000
_cell.length_c   1.000
_cell.angle_alpha   90.00
_cell.angle_beta   90.00
_cell.angle_gamma   90.00
#
_symmetry.space_group_name_H-M   'P 1'
#
loop_
_entity.id
_entity.type
_entity.pdbx_description
1 polymer ?
#
loop_
_entity_poly.entity_id
_entity_poly.type
_entity_poly.pdbx_seq_one_letter_code
_entity_poly.pdbx_strand_id
1 'polypeptide(L)'
;MSDSVNWGDYREFTVISPTRPEDDTREGARAQYDNWLAQKPQRKQEFRNLMQLNGISTSTDDAAIQAVNDWFIGNVEGHHPPIPEAPGMLSSRWYSVVIDIAIYLGDVIIERYPNLYWHFFTPEDESYFGYQKPVIHGFTNHGKGLMENYAFDLAGAKAGLGHAVVSGEPLSERDRRDFLHTLTLAESFH
;
A
#
# COMPACT_ATOMS: atom_id res chain seq x y z
N MET A 1 3.10 -14.62 -22.47
CA MET A 1 1.81 -15.13 -21.97
C MET A 1 1.81 -14.73 -20.50
N SER A 2 0.95 -13.80 -20.08
CA SER A 2 0.77 -13.57 -18.65
C SER A 2 0.00 -14.76 -18.13
N ASP A 3 0.64 -15.59 -17.31
CA ASP A 3 -0.09 -16.60 -16.58
C ASP A 3 -1.08 -15.87 -15.66
N SER A 4 -2.35 -16.27 -15.73
CA SER A 4 -3.41 -15.68 -14.89
C SER A 4 -3.03 -15.82 -13.42
N VAL A 5 -3.26 -14.77 -12.63
CA VAL A 5 -2.95 -14.77 -11.19
C VAL A 5 -3.66 -15.94 -10.51
N ASN A 6 -2.89 -16.76 -9.79
CA ASN A 6 -3.45 -17.82 -8.95
C ASN A 6 -3.96 -17.22 -7.65
N TRP A 7 -5.26 -16.94 -7.61
CA TRP A 7 -5.93 -16.35 -6.44
C TRP A 7 -6.16 -17.34 -5.30
N GLY A 8 -6.21 -18.66 -5.57
CA GLY A 8 -6.59 -19.65 -4.56
C GLY A 8 -7.85 -19.25 -3.78
N ASP A 9 -7.75 -19.31 -2.45
CA ASP A 9 -8.82 -18.89 -1.51
C ASP A 9 -8.62 -17.45 -0.99
N TYR A 10 -7.90 -16.59 -1.73
CA TYR A 10 -7.60 -15.22 -1.32
C TYR A 10 -8.87 -14.46 -0.96
N ARG A 11 -8.91 -13.97 0.28
CA ARG A 11 -10.02 -13.15 0.78
C ARG A 11 -9.68 -11.69 0.62
N GLU A 12 -10.67 -10.89 0.20
CA GLU A 12 -10.52 -9.45 0.09
C GLU A 12 -10.51 -8.79 1.48
N PHE A 13 -9.88 -7.61 1.57
CA PHE A 13 -9.89 -6.82 2.79
C PHE A 13 -11.30 -6.30 3.05
N THR A 14 -11.79 -6.43 4.29
CA THR A 14 -13.14 -5.98 4.62
C THR A 14 -13.11 -4.54 5.13
N VAL A 15 -13.71 -3.63 4.37
CA VAL A 15 -13.99 -2.27 4.83
C VAL A 15 -15.27 -2.25 5.66
N ILE A 16 -15.32 -1.41 6.70
CA ILE A 16 -16.52 -1.21 7.52
C ILE A 16 -17.25 0.09 7.16
N SER A 17 -16.59 0.98 6.40
CA SER A 17 -17.14 2.21 5.83
C SER A 17 -16.80 2.23 4.33
N PRO A 18 -17.79 2.30 3.42
CA PRO A 18 -17.54 2.43 1.98
C PRO A 18 -17.27 3.89 1.56
N THR A 19 -17.33 4.83 2.50
CA THR A 19 -17.12 6.25 2.27
C THR A 19 -15.68 6.52 1.86
N ARG A 20 -15.47 7.49 0.97
CA ARG A 20 -14.10 7.90 0.65
C ARG A 20 -13.46 8.55 1.89
N PRO A 21 -12.14 8.43 2.09
CA PRO A 21 -11.48 9.02 3.25
C PRO A 21 -11.78 10.52 3.44
N GLU A 22 -11.88 11.28 2.35
CA GLU A 22 -12.22 12.71 2.36
C GLU A 22 -13.68 13.01 2.71
N ASP A 23 -14.57 12.03 2.54
CA ASP A 23 -16.01 12.14 2.78
C ASP A 23 -16.41 11.50 4.13
N ASP A 24 -15.48 10.82 4.81
CA ASP A 24 -15.73 10.15 6.08
C ASP A 24 -15.62 11.13 7.26
N THR A 25 -16.34 10.81 8.33
CA THR A 25 -16.15 11.49 9.61
C THR A 25 -14.84 11.02 10.25
N ARG A 26 -14.21 11.86 11.07
CA ARG A 26 -13.01 11.47 11.83
C ARG A 26 -13.24 10.21 12.69
N GLU A 27 -14.45 10.04 13.21
CA GLU A 27 -14.85 8.86 13.96
C GLU A 27 -14.93 7.61 13.06
N GLY A 28 -15.57 7.73 11.89
CA GLY A 28 -15.65 6.64 10.91
C GLY A 28 -14.29 6.22 10.37
N ALA A 29 -13.44 7.19 10.03
CA ALA A 29 -12.07 6.90 9.61
C ALA A 29 -11.23 6.27 10.72
N ARG A 30 -11.42 6.69 11.98
CA ARG A 30 -10.77 6.05 13.13
C ARG A 30 -11.23 4.60 13.29
N ALA A 31 -12.53 4.35 13.18
CA ALA A 31 -13.07 2.99 13.23
C ALA A 31 -12.49 2.12 12.10
N GLN A 32 -12.37 2.68 10.89
CA GLN A 32 -11.77 2.00 9.74
C GLN A 32 -10.29 1.71 9.97
N TYR A 33 -9.53 2.62 10.61
CA TYR A 33 -8.15 2.39 11.02
C TYR A 33 -8.03 1.28 12.08
N ASP A 34 -8.90 1.29 13.10
CA ASP A 34 -8.89 0.26 14.14
C ASP A 34 -9.25 -1.12 13.56
N ASN A 35 -10.20 -1.18 12.62
CA ASN A 35 -10.52 -2.38 11.84
C ASN A 35 -9.34 -2.85 10.97
N TRP A 36 -8.63 -1.93 10.32
CA TRP A 36 -7.43 -2.24 9.57
C TRP A 36 -6.33 -2.83 10.47
N LEU A 37 -6.08 -2.23 11.64
CA LEU A 37 -5.12 -2.74 12.62
C LEU A 37 -5.49 -4.16 13.09
N ALA A 38 -6.77 -4.41 13.35
CA ALA A 38 -7.26 -5.71 13.77
C ALA A 38 -7.10 -6.79 12.68
N GLN A 39 -7.31 -6.44 11.41
CA GLN A 39 -7.15 -7.36 10.28
C GLN A 39 -5.68 -7.55 9.85
N LYS A 40 -4.79 -6.62 10.18
CA LYS A 40 -3.39 -6.61 9.71
C LYS A 40 -2.67 -7.97 9.85
N PRO A 41 -2.72 -8.70 10.99
CA PRO A 41 -2.05 -10.00 11.10
C PRO A 41 -2.58 -11.05 10.12
N GLN A 42 -3.91 -11.10 9.92
CA GLN A 42 -4.53 -11.99 8.94
C GLN A 42 -4.13 -11.58 7.52
N ARG A 43 -4.19 -10.28 7.21
CA ARG A 43 -3.82 -9.75 5.89
C ARG A 43 -2.40 -10.10 5.47
N LYS A 44 -1.45 -10.05 6.41
CA LYS A 44 -0.09 -10.54 6.17
C LYS A 44 -0.06 -12.00 5.71
N GLN A 45 -0.87 -12.86 6.32
CA GLN A 45 -0.92 -14.27 5.94
C GLN A 45 -1.57 -14.46 4.57
N GLU A 46 -2.65 -13.75 4.28
CA GLU A 46 -3.32 -13.76 2.97
C GLU A 46 -2.35 -13.35 1.86
N PHE A 47 -1.58 -12.27 2.09
CA PHE A 47 -0.56 -11.82 1.15
C PHE A 47 0.54 -12.87 0.92
N ARG A 48 1.08 -13.45 1.99
CA ARG A 48 2.09 -14.50 1.88
C ARG A 48 1.58 -15.71 1.09
N ASN A 49 0.36 -16.15 1.37
CA ASN A 49 -0.27 -17.25 0.64
C ASN A 49 -0.43 -16.93 -0.84
N LEU A 50 -0.93 -15.73 -1.16
CA LEU A 50 -1.09 -15.27 -2.54
C LEU A 50 0.26 -15.24 -3.27
N MET A 51 1.30 -14.65 -2.67
CA MET A 51 2.63 -14.60 -3.28
C MET A 51 3.20 -16.02 -3.48
N GLN A 52 3.05 -16.90 -2.49
CA GLN A 52 3.52 -18.28 -2.58
C GLN A 52 2.82 -19.06 -3.72
N LEU A 53 1.51 -18.91 -3.88
CA LEU A 53 0.75 -19.52 -4.98
C LEU A 53 1.20 -19.05 -6.37
N ASN A 54 1.82 -17.87 -6.44
CA ASN A 54 2.36 -17.28 -7.65
C ASN A 54 3.89 -17.39 -7.73
N GLY A 55 4.52 -18.20 -6.87
CA GLY A 55 5.96 -18.49 -6.90
C GLY A 55 6.86 -17.34 -6.43
N ILE A 56 6.34 -16.39 -5.66
CA ILE A 56 7.04 -15.17 -5.24
C ILE A 56 7.35 -15.22 -3.75
N SER A 57 8.59 -14.89 -3.40
CA SER A 57 9.01 -14.75 -1.99
C SER A 57 8.51 -13.44 -1.39
N THR A 58 8.18 -13.47 -0.10
CA THR A 58 7.87 -12.28 0.72
C THR A 58 8.94 -12.04 1.79
N SER A 59 10.18 -12.46 1.51
CA SER A 59 11.35 -12.13 2.32
C SER A 59 11.68 -10.65 2.26
N THR A 60 12.42 -10.14 3.24
CA THR A 60 12.66 -8.71 3.42
C THR A 60 13.86 -8.18 2.64
N ASP A 61 14.49 -9.00 1.80
CA ASP A 61 15.60 -8.62 0.92
C ASP A 61 15.12 -7.90 -0.35
N ASP A 62 16.01 -7.09 -0.92
CA ASP A 62 15.67 -6.21 -2.04
C ASP A 62 15.26 -6.98 -3.32
N ALA A 63 15.77 -8.20 -3.52
CA ALA A 63 15.40 -9.02 -4.68
C ALA A 63 13.96 -9.53 -4.57
N ALA A 64 13.55 -9.99 -3.40
CA ALA A 64 12.16 -10.36 -3.14
C ALA A 64 11.21 -9.17 -3.24
N ILE A 65 11.58 -8.01 -2.68
CA ILE A 65 10.78 -6.78 -2.78
C ILE A 65 10.58 -6.36 -4.25
N GLN A 66 11.65 -6.42 -5.07
CA GLN A 66 11.54 -6.15 -6.49
C GLN A 66 10.67 -7.18 -7.22
N ALA A 67 10.77 -8.46 -6.87
CA ALA A 67 9.94 -9.50 -7.47
C ALA A 67 8.44 -9.27 -7.18
N VAL A 68 8.08 -8.81 -5.99
CA VAL A 68 6.70 -8.43 -5.67
C VAL A 68 6.25 -7.22 -6.51
N ASN A 69 7.10 -6.20 -6.65
CA ASN A 69 6.82 -5.03 -7.50
C ASN A 69 6.57 -5.43 -8.96
N ASP A 70 7.46 -6.24 -9.52
CA ASP A 70 7.38 -6.70 -10.90
C ASP A 70 6.14 -7.56 -11.15
N TRP A 71 5.79 -8.42 -10.19
CA TRP A 71 4.54 -9.18 -10.23
C TRP A 71 3.32 -8.26 -10.18
N PHE A 72 3.30 -7.27 -9.29
CA PHE A 72 2.18 -6.33 -9.21
C PHE A 72 1.99 -5.59 -10.53
N ILE A 73 3.06 -5.02 -11.09
CA ILE A 73 3.03 -4.32 -12.40
C ILE A 73 2.58 -5.26 -13.52
N GLY A 74 3.05 -6.50 -13.52
CA GLY A 74 2.74 -7.46 -14.59
C GLY A 74 1.32 -8.02 -14.55
N ASN A 75 0.59 -7.85 -13.44
CA ASN A 75 -0.67 -8.54 -13.21
C ASN A 75 -1.83 -7.65 -12.77
N VAL A 76 -1.61 -6.43 -12.29
CA VAL A 76 -2.67 -5.58 -11.76
C VAL A 76 -3.74 -5.29 -12.82
N GLU A 77 -5.02 -5.42 -12.43
CA GLU A 77 -6.17 -5.25 -13.32
C GLU A 77 -7.15 -4.21 -12.81
N GLY A 78 -7.81 -3.54 -13.77
CA GLY A 78 -8.90 -2.62 -13.52
C GLY A 78 -10.24 -3.31 -13.25
N HIS A 79 -11.25 -2.51 -12.98
CA HIS A 79 -12.64 -2.97 -12.93
C HIS A 79 -13.10 -3.50 -14.31
N HIS A 80 -13.87 -4.59 -14.35
CA HIS A 80 -14.45 -5.11 -15.58
C HIS A 80 -15.98 -5.31 -15.44
N PRO A 81 -16.82 -4.63 -16.25
CA PRO A 81 -16.43 -3.61 -17.23
C PRO A 81 -15.82 -2.35 -16.55
N PRO A 82 -15.01 -1.55 -17.27
CA PRO A 82 -14.47 -0.30 -16.72
C PRO A 82 -15.57 0.64 -16.25
N ILE A 83 -15.30 1.40 -15.19
CA ILE A 83 -16.20 2.44 -14.69
C ILE A 83 -16.00 3.70 -15.55
N PRO A 84 -17.02 4.22 -16.24
CA PRO A 84 -16.85 5.34 -17.18
C PRO A 84 -16.21 6.59 -16.54
N GLU A 85 -16.58 6.91 -15.30
CA GLU A 85 -16.09 8.07 -14.55
C GLU A 85 -14.68 7.85 -13.96
N ALA A 86 -14.20 6.60 -13.95
CA ALA A 86 -12.90 6.21 -13.39
C ALA A 86 -12.34 4.98 -14.14
N PRO A 87 -11.98 5.10 -15.43
CA PRO A 87 -11.62 3.95 -16.26
C PRO A 87 -10.32 3.25 -15.82
N GLY A 88 -9.43 3.96 -15.11
CA GLY A 88 -8.20 3.43 -14.53
C GLY A 88 -8.37 2.81 -13.14
N MET A 89 -9.58 2.76 -12.60
CA MET A 89 -9.84 2.26 -11.25
C MET A 89 -9.56 0.76 -11.16
N LEU A 90 -8.83 0.36 -10.11
CA LEU A 90 -8.54 -1.05 -9.82
C LEU A 90 -9.83 -1.81 -9.46
N SER A 91 -9.82 -3.14 -9.67
CA SER A 91 -10.86 -3.98 -9.07
C SER A 91 -10.78 -3.97 -7.54
N SER A 92 -11.88 -4.31 -6.84
CA SER A 92 -11.89 -4.40 -5.36
C SER A 92 -10.83 -5.35 -4.82
N ARG A 93 -10.60 -6.45 -5.56
CA ARG A 93 -9.57 -7.44 -5.24
C ARG A 93 -8.17 -6.85 -5.32
N TRP A 94 -7.88 -6.07 -6.35
CA TRP A 94 -6.58 -5.41 -6.49
C TRP A 94 -6.37 -4.28 -5.46
N TYR A 95 -7.43 -3.57 -5.05
CA TYR A 95 -7.33 -2.68 -3.89
C TYR A 95 -7.01 -3.43 -2.59
N SER A 96 -7.56 -4.64 -2.40
CA SER A 96 -7.19 -5.49 -1.26
C SER A 96 -5.72 -5.91 -1.30
N VAL A 97 -5.21 -6.27 -2.48
CA VAL A 97 -3.78 -6.58 -2.68
C VAL A 97 -2.90 -5.36 -2.42
N VAL A 98 -3.33 -4.15 -2.81
CA VAL A 98 -2.62 -2.90 -2.51
C VAL A 98 -2.50 -2.68 -1.00
N ILE A 99 -3.55 -2.94 -0.22
CA ILE A 99 -3.52 -2.86 1.24
C ILE A 99 -2.53 -3.87 1.82
N ASP A 100 -2.54 -5.10 1.30
CA ASP A 100 -1.62 -6.16 1.71
C ASP A 100 -0.15 -5.81 1.42
N ILE A 101 0.12 -5.26 0.24
CA ILE A 101 1.44 -4.76 -0.16
C ILE A 101 1.89 -3.64 0.77
N ALA A 102 1.01 -2.68 1.08
CA ALA A 102 1.31 -1.59 2.01
C ALA A 102 1.68 -2.12 3.40
N ILE A 103 0.93 -3.11 3.91
CA ILE A 103 1.23 -3.79 5.17
C ILE A 103 2.60 -4.46 5.13
N TYR A 104 2.88 -5.22 4.06
CA TYR A 104 4.15 -5.90 3.86
C TYR A 104 5.33 -4.92 3.84
N LEU A 105 5.28 -3.89 2.99
CA LEU A 105 6.35 -2.90 2.88
C LEU A 105 6.53 -2.08 4.15
N GLY A 106 5.43 -1.71 4.81
CA GLY A 106 5.49 -0.96 6.06
C GLY A 106 6.12 -1.77 7.19
N ASP A 107 5.87 -3.09 7.26
CA ASP A 107 6.55 -3.95 8.23
C ASP A 107 8.04 -4.11 7.92
N VAL A 108 8.43 -4.21 6.64
CA VAL A 108 9.85 -4.19 6.24
C VAL A 108 10.52 -2.88 6.65
N ILE A 109 9.86 -1.74 6.42
CA ILE A 109 10.39 -0.42 6.77
C ILE A 109 10.56 -0.29 8.29
N ILE A 110 9.57 -0.69 9.09
CA ILE A 110 9.64 -0.63 10.55
C ILE A 110 10.70 -1.59 11.10
N GLU A 111 10.86 -2.78 10.50
CA GLU A 111 11.92 -3.72 10.89
C GLU A 111 13.32 -3.14 10.65
N ARG A 112 13.52 -2.45 9.52
CA ARG A 112 14.79 -1.77 9.20
C ARG A 112 15.00 -0.51 10.06
N TYR A 113 13.94 0.20 10.41
CA TYR A 113 13.97 1.49 11.12
C TYR A 113 12.99 1.50 12.31
N PRO A 114 13.39 0.98 13.48
CA PRO A 114 12.48 0.76 14.62
C PRO A 114 11.87 2.03 15.26
N ASN A 115 12.35 3.22 14.91
CA ASN A 115 11.73 4.48 15.31
C ASN A 115 10.48 4.81 14.50
N LEU A 116 10.29 4.16 13.34
CA LEU A 116 9.10 4.32 12.52
C LEU A 116 7.98 3.41 13.02
N TYR A 117 6.74 3.84 12.83
CA TYR A 117 5.57 3.11 13.32
C TYR A 117 4.34 3.40 12.48
N TRP A 118 3.36 2.49 12.55
CA TRP A 118 2.03 2.69 11.97
C TRP A 118 1.25 3.72 12.78
N HIS A 119 0.70 4.73 12.11
CA HIS A 119 -0.02 5.83 12.73
C HIS A 119 -1.34 6.11 12.01
N PHE A 120 -2.37 6.49 12.78
CA PHE A 120 -3.58 7.07 12.24
C PHE A 120 -3.35 8.57 12.04
N PHE A 121 -3.06 8.97 10.80
CA PHE A 121 -2.56 10.32 10.54
C PHE A 121 -3.71 11.32 10.40
N THR A 122 -3.79 12.23 11.35
CA THR A 122 -4.81 13.29 11.38
C THR A 122 -4.15 14.66 11.57
N PRO A 123 -3.41 15.15 10.56
CA PRO A 123 -2.85 16.50 10.60
C PRO A 123 -3.96 17.56 10.72
N GLU A 124 -3.58 18.77 11.14
CA GLU A 124 -4.52 19.90 11.23
C GLU A 124 -5.05 20.34 9.86
N ASP A 125 -4.21 20.24 8.82
CA ASP A 125 -4.57 20.54 7.44
C ASP A 125 -5.04 19.26 6.74
N GLU A 126 -6.32 19.25 6.39
CA GLU A 126 -6.99 18.10 5.77
C GLU A 126 -6.55 17.84 4.33
N SER A 127 -5.82 18.79 3.71
CA SER A 127 -5.27 18.62 2.36
C SER A 127 -4.03 17.72 2.30
N TYR A 128 -3.46 17.36 3.45
CA TYR A 128 -2.28 16.50 3.50
C TYR A 128 -2.56 15.11 2.91
N PHE A 129 -1.60 14.66 2.10
CA PHE A 129 -1.60 13.29 1.60
C PHE A 129 -1.50 12.32 2.78
N GLY A 130 -2.45 11.40 2.88
CA GLY A 130 -2.56 10.51 4.04
C GLY A 130 -3.51 10.99 5.14
N TYR A 131 -4.29 12.05 4.93
CA TYR A 131 -5.33 12.46 5.90
C TYR A 131 -6.28 11.30 6.23
N GLN A 132 -6.48 11.07 7.54
CA GLN A 132 -7.38 10.09 8.14
C GLN A 132 -7.22 8.65 7.65
N LYS A 133 -5.98 8.18 7.49
CA LYS A 133 -5.71 6.78 7.09
C LYS A 133 -4.43 6.21 7.73
N PRO A 134 -4.17 4.90 7.60
CA PRO A 134 -2.93 4.29 8.08
C PRO A 134 -1.72 4.77 7.26
N VAL A 135 -0.70 5.28 7.95
CA VAL A 135 0.58 5.69 7.35
C VAL A 135 1.76 5.16 8.17
N ILE A 136 2.95 5.16 7.56
CA ILE A 136 4.20 5.10 8.32
C ILE A 136 4.58 6.50 8.77
N HIS A 137 4.87 6.67 10.05
CA HIS A 137 5.25 7.93 10.69
C HIS A 137 6.49 7.73 11.57
N GLY A 138 6.97 8.81 12.22
CA GLY A 138 8.14 8.77 13.11
C GLY A 138 9.46 9.18 12.46
N PHE A 139 9.39 9.69 11.22
CA PHE A 139 10.55 10.15 10.46
C PHE A 139 11.25 11.33 11.15
N THR A 140 12.57 11.34 11.09
CA THR A 140 13.41 12.41 11.63
C THR A 140 14.26 13.05 10.53
N ASN A 141 14.53 14.34 10.64
CA ASN A 141 15.46 15.00 9.72
C ASN A 141 16.91 14.63 10.09
N HIS A 142 17.31 13.39 9.83
CA HIS A 142 18.61 12.82 10.22
C HIS A 142 18.88 12.98 11.72
N GLY A 143 17.91 12.64 12.57
CA GLY A 143 17.99 12.76 14.02
C GLY A 143 17.84 14.19 14.57
N LYS A 144 17.60 15.21 13.74
CA LYS A 144 17.45 16.61 14.18
C LYS A 144 16.10 16.94 14.81
N GLY A 145 15.16 15.99 14.80
CA GLY A 145 13.81 16.14 15.34
C GLY A 145 12.76 15.44 14.48
N LEU A 146 11.61 15.17 15.08
CA LEU A 146 10.44 14.59 14.42
C LEU A 146 9.95 15.54 13.31
N MET A 147 9.69 14.98 12.13
CA MET A 147 9.03 15.69 11.04
C MET A 147 7.51 15.50 11.16
N GLU A 148 6.85 16.38 11.92
CA GLU A 148 5.46 16.21 12.40
C GLU A 148 4.41 15.86 11.33
N ASN A 149 4.55 16.38 10.11
CA ASN A 149 3.62 16.15 9.01
C ASN A 149 4.23 15.31 7.88
N TYR A 150 5.34 14.61 8.15
CA TYR A 150 5.99 13.74 7.18
C TYR A 150 5.60 12.30 7.43
N ALA A 151 4.80 11.75 6.52
CA ALA A 151 4.29 10.39 6.62
C ALA A 151 4.24 9.71 5.25
N PHE A 152 4.35 8.38 5.24
CA PHE A 152 4.20 7.59 4.01
C PHE A 152 2.85 6.89 3.98
N ASP A 153 1.97 7.37 3.11
CA ASP A 153 0.76 6.66 2.67
C ASP A 153 1.14 5.60 1.64
N LEU A 154 1.57 4.43 2.14
CA LEU A 154 2.01 3.32 1.30
C LEU A 154 0.89 2.77 0.41
N ALA A 155 -0.34 2.67 0.94
CA ALA A 155 -1.48 2.15 0.18
C ALA A 155 -1.86 3.11 -0.96
N GLY A 156 -1.91 4.42 -0.69
CA GLY A 156 -2.16 5.44 -1.71
C GLY A 156 -1.08 5.44 -2.80
N ALA A 157 0.20 5.35 -2.41
CA ALA A 157 1.30 5.26 -3.39
C ALA A 157 1.18 4.03 -4.29
N LYS A 158 0.86 2.84 -3.74
CA LYS A 158 0.78 1.60 -4.53
C LYS A 158 -0.50 1.53 -5.37
N ALA A 159 -1.60 2.10 -4.88
CA ALA A 159 -2.80 2.31 -5.68
C ALA A 159 -2.49 3.17 -6.90
N GLY A 160 -1.75 4.28 -6.72
CA GLY A 160 -1.33 5.17 -7.81
C GLY A 160 -0.51 4.46 -8.88
N LEU A 161 0.46 3.64 -8.49
CA LEU A 161 1.19 2.78 -9.45
C LEU A 161 0.25 1.84 -10.20
N GLY A 162 -0.69 1.19 -9.49
CA GLY A 162 -1.68 0.32 -10.10
C GLY A 162 -2.56 1.05 -11.12
N HIS A 163 -3.03 2.25 -10.78
CA HIS A 163 -3.83 3.10 -11.67
C HIS A 163 -3.07 3.47 -12.94
N ALA A 164 -1.78 3.81 -12.83
CA ALA A 164 -0.93 4.11 -13.97
C ALA A 164 -0.81 2.89 -14.90
N VAL A 165 -0.60 1.69 -14.34
CA VAL A 165 -0.54 0.44 -15.11
C VAL A 165 -1.84 0.16 -15.84
N VAL A 166 -2.98 0.19 -15.13
CA VAL A 166 -4.30 -0.10 -15.70
C VAL A 166 -4.69 0.92 -16.77
N SER A 167 -4.31 2.19 -16.57
CA SER A 167 -4.53 3.26 -17.55
C SER A 167 -3.59 3.20 -18.76
N GLY A 168 -2.61 2.29 -18.76
CA GLY A 168 -1.61 2.16 -19.83
C GLY A 168 -0.62 3.31 -19.87
N GLU A 169 -0.41 4.01 -18.75
CA GLU A 169 0.57 5.09 -18.66
C GLU A 169 2.00 4.53 -18.77
N PRO A 170 2.91 5.26 -19.44
CA PRO A 170 4.29 4.84 -19.55
C PRO A 170 5.00 4.87 -18.19
N LEU A 171 5.43 3.71 -17.70
CA LEU A 171 6.17 3.60 -16.44
C LEU A 171 7.63 4.05 -16.58
N SER A 172 8.04 4.99 -15.74
CA SER A 172 9.43 5.43 -15.57
C SER A 172 10.28 4.35 -14.89
N GLU A 173 11.61 4.56 -14.84
CA GLU A 173 12.50 3.68 -14.07
C GLU A 173 12.15 3.67 -12.57
N ARG A 174 11.72 4.83 -12.05
CA ARG A 174 11.25 4.96 -10.67
C ARG A 174 10.04 4.07 -10.42
N ASP A 175 9.05 4.09 -11.31
CA ASP A 175 7.83 3.30 -11.17
C ASP A 175 8.12 1.79 -11.25
N ARG A 176 9.05 1.40 -12.11
CA ARG A 176 9.54 0.01 -12.22
C ARG A 176 10.29 -0.46 -10.98
N ARG A 177 10.70 0.44 -10.09
CA ARG A 177 11.40 0.13 -8.83
C ARG A 177 10.69 0.77 -7.64
N ASP A 178 9.40 1.05 -7.76
CA ASP A 178 8.67 1.92 -6.82
C ASP A 178 8.74 1.40 -5.38
N PHE A 179 8.72 0.08 -5.18
CA PHE A 179 8.78 -0.50 -3.85
C PHE A 179 10.16 -0.30 -3.21
N LEU A 180 11.24 -0.55 -3.95
CA LEU A 180 12.61 -0.28 -3.47
C LEU A 180 12.88 1.22 -3.29
N HIS A 181 12.35 2.04 -4.18
CA HIS A 181 12.44 3.49 -4.08
C HIS A 181 11.79 3.99 -2.77
N THR A 182 10.67 3.40 -2.38
CA THR A 182 10.00 3.71 -1.10
C THR A 182 10.89 3.41 0.10
N LEU A 183 11.60 2.28 0.09
CA LEU A 183 12.56 1.94 1.15
C LEU A 183 13.76 2.91 1.17
N THR A 184 14.25 3.32 0.01
CA THR A 184 15.34 4.31 -0.11
C THR A 184 14.92 5.67 0.45
N LEU A 185 13.67 6.08 0.22
CA LEU A 185 13.12 7.29 0.84
C LEU A 185 13.04 7.14 2.36
N ALA A 186 12.61 5.98 2.88
CA ALA A 186 12.58 5.76 4.32
C ALA A 186 13.97 5.84 4.95
N GLU A 187 14.99 5.27 4.29
CA GLU A 187 16.40 5.37 4.69
C GLU A 187 16.89 6.82 4.79
N SER A 188 16.38 7.70 3.92
CA SER A 188 16.82 9.09 3.86
C SER A 188 16.25 9.95 5.00
N PHE A 189 15.16 9.52 5.64
CA PHE A 189 14.38 10.34 6.58
C PHE A 189 14.07 9.65 7.91
N HIS A 190 14.63 8.47 8.21
CA HIS A 190 14.42 7.84 9.50
C HIS A 190 15.18 8.54 10.63
#